data_AF-F3ZIK9-F1
#
_entry.id   AF-F3ZIK9-F1
#
_cell.length_a   1.000
_cell.length_b   1.000
_cell.length_c   1.000
_cell.angle_alpha   90.00
_cell.angle_beta   90.00
_cell.angle_gamma   90.00
#
_symmetry.space_group_name_H-M   'P 1'
#
loop_
_entity.id
_entity.type
_entity.pdbx_description
1 polymer ?
#
loop_
_entity_poly.entity_id
_entity_poly.type
_entity_poly.pdbx_seq_one_letter_code
_entity_poly.pdbx_strand_id
1 'polypeptide(L)'
;MQPYEERLTAPRSWWAVCVLVGIVCALVALPFGTLPLLGALVAGVAVSAVITSSYGSARIRVVGGALVAEEAKLPVTALGEGEILDPEAARDWRLHKADPRAFMLLRAYIPTAVRVPVTDPADPTPYLYLSTREPRRLLDAIEAARETSPAA
;
A
#
# COMPACT_ATOMS: atom_id res chain seq x y z
N MET A 1 -5.98 -16.94 -17.19
CA MET A 1 -5.94 -15.80 -16.25
C MET A 1 -4.66 -15.91 -15.45
N GLN A 2 -3.80 -14.89 -15.44
CA GLN A 2 -2.73 -14.84 -14.44
C GLN A 2 -3.29 -14.08 -13.22
N PRO A 3 -3.78 -14.78 -12.19
CA PRO A 3 -4.18 -14.11 -10.96
C PRO A 3 -2.97 -13.36 -10.41
N TYR A 4 -3.11 -12.05 -10.22
CA TYR A 4 -2.11 -11.22 -9.56
C TYR A 4 -2.51 -11.03 -8.10
N GLU A 5 -1.59 -11.33 -7.19
CA GLU A 5 -1.71 -10.99 -5.78
C GLU A 5 -0.35 -10.50 -5.28
N GLU A 6 -0.31 -9.27 -4.79
CA GLU A 6 0.87 -8.68 -4.17
C GLU A 6 0.53 -8.22 -2.75
N ARG A 7 1.37 -8.60 -1.79
CA ARG A 7 1.32 -8.09 -0.41
C ARG A 7 2.45 -7.08 -0.20
N LEU A 8 2.09 -5.86 0.15
CA LEU A 8 3.03 -4.76 0.37
C LEU A 8 3.58 -4.82 1.79
N THR A 9 4.44 -5.81 2.06
CA THR A 9 5.06 -6.02 3.38
C THR A 9 5.95 -4.87 3.80
N ALA A 10 5.92 -4.54 5.09
CA ALA A 10 6.79 -3.52 5.67
C ALA A 10 8.28 -3.92 5.54
N PRO A 11 9.18 -2.95 5.32
CA PRO A 11 10.60 -3.21 5.14
C PRO A 11 11.26 -3.72 6.43
N ARG A 12 12.33 -4.53 6.29
CA ARG A 12 13.02 -5.14 7.43
C ARG A 12 13.55 -4.13 8.46
N SER A 13 13.94 -2.94 7.99
CA SER A 13 14.42 -1.85 8.83
C SER A 13 13.38 -1.36 9.84
N TRP A 14 12.08 -1.42 9.53
CA TRP A 14 11.04 -0.98 10.45
C TRP A 14 10.93 -1.86 11.70
N TRP A 15 11.28 -3.14 11.60
CA TRP A 15 11.32 -4.03 12.76
C TRP A 15 12.42 -3.64 13.76
N ALA A 16 13.55 -3.11 13.27
CA ALA A 16 14.56 -2.54 14.15
C ALA A 16 14.04 -1.27 14.87
N VAL A 17 13.21 -0.47 14.19
CA VAL A 17 12.55 0.69 14.80
C VAL A 17 11.58 0.24 15.91
N CYS A 18 10.85 -0.86 15.74
CA CYS A 18 9.99 -1.40 16.81
C CYS A 18 10.78 -1.72 18.08
N VAL A 19 11.97 -2.35 17.94
CA VAL A 19 12.87 -2.63 19.07
C VAL A 19 13.34 -1.34 19.70
N LEU A 20 13.74 -0.34 18.90
CA LEU A 20 14.17 0.96 19.38
C LEU A 20 13.07 1.68 20.17
N VAL A 21 11.82 1.65 19.69
CA VAL A 21 10.66 2.21 20.41
C VAL A 21 10.50 1.54 21.77
N GLY A 22 10.61 0.21 21.83
CA GLY A 22 10.61 -0.52 23.09
C GLY A 22 11.72 -0.06 24.05
N ILE A 23 12.95 0.09 23.56
CA ILE A 23 14.07 0.59 24.36
C ILE A 23 13.78 1.99 24.90
N VAL A 24 13.25 2.90 24.07
CA VAL A 24 12.87 4.25 24.51
C VAL A 24 11.79 4.20 25.60
N CYS A 25 10.75 3.38 25.43
CA CYS A 25 9.72 3.17 26.46
C CYS A 25 10.32 2.63 27.77
N ALA A 26 11.26 1.69 27.70
CA ALA A 26 11.96 1.15 28.85
C ALA A 26 12.76 2.23 29.60
N LEU A 27 13.49 3.09 28.87
CA LEU A 27 14.25 4.20 29.43
C LEU A 27 13.37 5.22 30.14
N VAL A 28 12.19 5.53 29.58
CA VAL A 28 11.19 6.40 30.22
C VAL A 28 10.68 5.79 31.53
N ALA A 29 10.52 4.45 31.57
CA ALA A 29 10.04 3.74 32.76
C ALA A 29 11.13 3.45 33.80
N LEU A 30 12.39 3.77 33.52
CA LEU A 30 13.54 3.47 34.37
C LEU A 30 13.43 4.02 35.81
N PRO A 31 12.91 5.23 36.07
CA PRO A 31 12.76 5.76 37.44
C PRO A 31 11.79 4.96 38.32
N PHE A 32 10.93 4.12 37.73
CA PHE A 32 9.92 3.34 38.44
C PHE A 32 10.40 1.92 38.80
N GLY A 33 11.64 1.58 38.46
CA GLY A 33 12.27 0.30 38.80
C GLY A 33 12.18 -0.76 37.69
N THR A 34 12.71 -1.96 37.97
CA THR A 34 12.93 -3.00 36.96
C THR A 34 11.64 -3.57 36.37
N LEU A 35 10.59 -3.78 37.17
CA LEU A 35 9.34 -4.35 36.68
C LEU A 35 8.61 -3.42 35.70
N PRO A 36 8.39 -2.11 36.00
CA PRO A 36 7.84 -1.17 35.04
C PRO A 36 8.70 -1.02 33.78
N LEU A 37 10.03 -1.03 33.91
CA LEU A 37 10.96 -0.96 32.78
C LEU A 37 10.75 -2.13 31.81
N LEU A 38 10.74 -3.37 32.31
CA LEU A 38 10.52 -4.56 31.48
C LEU A 38 9.13 -4.57 30.86
N GLY A 39 8.11 -4.14 31.62
CA GLY A 39 6.74 -3.99 31.12
C GLY A 39 6.65 -2.99 29.96
N ALA A 40 7.28 -1.82 30.12
CA ALA A 40 7.30 -0.78 29.10
C ALA A 40 8.09 -1.20 27.84
N LEU A 41 9.19 -1.94 28.01
CA LEU A 41 9.95 -2.51 26.91
C LEU A 41 9.06 -3.42 26.06
N VAL A 42 8.46 -4.45 26.68
CA VAL A 42 7.65 -5.45 25.98
C VAL A 42 6.42 -4.80 25.37
N ALA A 43 5.73 -3.93 26.10
CA ALA A 43 4.54 -3.23 25.59
C ALA A 43 4.90 -2.32 24.40
N GLY A 44 5.99 -1.56 24.48
CA GLY A 44 6.44 -0.68 23.41
C GLY A 44 6.80 -1.43 22.13
N VAL A 45 7.55 -2.54 22.24
CA VAL A 45 7.85 -3.42 21.10
C VAL A 45 6.57 -4.03 20.53
N ALA A 46 5.69 -4.57 21.39
CA ALA A 46 4.47 -5.25 20.94
C ALA A 46 3.52 -4.29 20.19
N VAL A 47 3.26 -3.10 20.75
CA VAL A 47 2.37 -2.11 20.12
C VAL A 47 2.95 -1.63 18.79
N SER A 48 4.24 -1.28 18.75
CA SER A 48 4.89 -0.84 17.51
C SER A 48 4.96 -1.93 16.44
N ALA A 49 5.16 -3.20 16.84
CA ALA A 49 5.13 -4.35 15.95
C ALA A 49 3.74 -4.58 15.35
N VAL A 50 2.67 -4.45 16.14
CA VAL A 50 1.27 -4.55 15.66
C VAL A 50 0.99 -3.47 14.62
N ILE A 51 1.37 -2.22 14.91
CA ILE A 51 1.20 -1.09 13.96
C ILE A 51 2.00 -1.30 12.67
N THR A 52 3.24 -1.75 12.78
CA THR A 52 4.10 -2.01 11.61
C THR A 52 3.54 -3.14 10.74
N SER A 53 3.07 -4.21 11.39
CA SER A 53 2.47 -5.36 10.70
C SER A 53 1.16 -4.99 9.99
N SER A 54 0.28 -4.22 10.64
CA SER A 54 -0.98 -3.78 10.02
C SER A 54 -0.73 -2.88 8.83
N TYR A 55 0.21 -1.93 8.94
CA TYR A 55 0.57 -1.03 7.85
C TYR A 55 1.22 -1.76 6.65
N GLY A 56 1.95 -2.84 6.90
CA GLY A 56 2.54 -3.73 5.89
C GLY A 56 1.61 -4.85 5.39
N SER A 57 0.32 -4.81 5.71
CA SER A 57 -0.63 -5.88 5.33
C SER A 57 -1.42 -5.61 4.06
N ALA A 58 -1.23 -4.44 3.45
CA ALA A 58 -1.92 -4.01 2.24
C ALA A 58 -1.76 -5.02 1.10
N ARG A 59 -2.87 -5.27 0.38
CA ARG A 59 -2.89 -6.21 -0.75
C ARG A 59 -3.48 -5.58 -1.99
N ILE A 60 -2.85 -5.87 -3.13
CA ILE A 60 -3.37 -5.59 -4.47
C ILE A 60 -3.65 -6.93 -5.13
N ARG A 61 -4.86 -7.10 -5.65
CA ARG A 61 -5.32 -8.32 -6.30
C ARG A 61 -6.07 -7.99 -7.58
N VAL A 62 -5.85 -8.77 -8.63
CA VAL A 62 -6.67 -8.71 -9.86
C VAL A 62 -7.37 -10.05 -10.00
N VAL A 63 -8.68 -10.07 -9.72
CA VAL A 63 -9.48 -11.31 -9.66
C VAL A 63 -10.89 -11.05 -10.17
N GLY A 64 -11.39 -11.96 -11.02
CA GLY A 64 -12.79 -11.95 -11.47
C GLY A 64 -13.20 -10.67 -12.22
N GLY A 65 -12.31 -10.13 -13.05
CA GLY A 65 -12.59 -8.89 -13.80
C GLY A 65 -12.60 -7.62 -12.94
N ALA A 66 -12.10 -7.69 -11.70
CA ALA A 66 -11.99 -6.53 -10.82
C ALA A 66 -10.56 -6.39 -10.27
N LEU A 67 -10.13 -5.14 -10.15
CA LEU A 67 -8.98 -4.74 -9.37
C LEU A 67 -9.44 -4.49 -7.92
N VAL A 68 -8.79 -5.17 -6.98
CA VAL A 68 -9.02 -5.06 -5.54
C VAL A 68 -7.76 -4.52 -4.89
N ALA A 69 -7.81 -3.29 -4.40
CA ALA A 69 -6.73 -2.59 -3.71
C ALA A 69 -7.20 -2.18 -2.31
N GLU A 70 -6.81 -2.97 -1.30
CA GLU A 70 -7.37 -2.87 0.07
C GLU A 70 -8.91 -2.91 0.11
N GLU A 71 -9.56 -1.77 0.39
CA GLU A 71 -11.02 -1.61 0.45
C GLU A 71 -11.62 -1.22 -0.91
N ALA A 72 -10.81 -0.70 -1.83
CA ALA A 72 -11.27 -0.32 -3.15
C ALA A 72 -11.41 -1.56 -4.05
N LYS A 73 -12.60 -1.74 -4.63
CA LYS A 73 -12.89 -2.75 -5.63
C LYS A 73 -13.49 -2.07 -6.85
N LEU A 74 -12.73 -2.01 -7.94
CA LEU A 74 -13.19 -1.43 -9.20
C LEU A 74 -13.19 -2.50 -10.31
N PRO A 75 -14.24 -2.56 -11.14
CA PRO A 75 -14.23 -3.41 -12.32
C PRO A 75 -13.17 -2.91 -13.31
N VAL A 76 -12.44 -3.81 -13.96
CA VAL A 76 -11.39 -3.44 -14.92
C VAL A 76 -11.93 -2.74 -16.16
N THR A 77 -13.24 -2.84 -16.42
CA THR A 77 -13.95 -2.13 -17.48
C THR A 77 -14.12 -0.63 -17.18
N ALA A 78 -14.06 -0.23 -15.91
CA ALA A 78 -14.08 1.17 -15.48
C ALA A 78 -12.67 1.79 -15.41
N LEU A 79 -11.65 1.05 -15.86
CA LEU A 79 -10.25 1.47 -15.81
C LEU A 79 -9.69 1.74 -17.20
N GLY A 80 -9.01 2.88 -17.34
CA GLY A 80 -8.32 3.29 -18.55
C GLY A 80 -6.98 2.57 -18.75
N GLU A 81 -6.16 3.09 -19.67
CA GLU A 81 -4.77 2.65 -19.80
C GLU A 81 -3.94 3.12 -18.61
N GLY A 82 -3.25 2.19 -17.98
CA GLY A 82 -2.40 2.47 -16.83
C GLY A 82 -0.99 2.89 -17.23
N GLU A 83 -0.39 3.74 -16.41
CA GLU A 83 0.94 4.30 -16.60
C GLU A 83 1.86 3.80 -15.49
N ILE A 84 3.05 3.30 -15.87
CA ILE A 84 4.09 2.93 -14.90
C ILE A 84 4.80 4.20 -14.46
N LEU A 85 4.84 4.42 -13.16
CA LEU A 85 5.57 5.51 -12.54
C LEU A 85 6.90 4.99 -12.00
N ASP A 86 7.99 5.54 -12.54
CA ASP A 86 9.33 5.38 -11.99
C ASP A 86 9.44 6.11 -10.61
N PRO A 87 10.55 5.96 -9.87
CA PRO A 87 10.67 6.55 -8.54
C PRO A 87 10.53 8.07 -8.49
N GLU A 88 10.91 8.77 -9.56
CA GLU A 88 10.84 10.24 -9.64
C GLU A 88 9.41 10.69 -9.93
N ALA A 89 8.77 10.11 -10.95
CA ALA A 89 7.37 10.38 -11.27
C ALA A 89 6.44 9.97 -10.11
N ALA A 90 6.70 8.82 -9.48
CA ALA A 90 5.96 8.37 -8.30
C ALA A 90 6.08 9.37 -7.14
N ARG A 91 7.25 10.03 -6.98
CA ARG A 91 7.43 11.07 -5.98
C ARG A 91 6.64 12.32 -6.31
N ASP A 92 6.62 12.77 -7.56
CA ASP A 92 5.82 13.95 -7.96
C ASP A 92 4.33 13.74 -7.71
N TRP A 93 3.82 12.54 -8.05
CA TRP A 93 2.43 12.13 -7.84
C TRP A 93 2.05 11.92 -6.38
N ARG A 94 3.03 11.77 -5.48
CA ARG A 94 2.82 11.80 -4.01
C ARG A 94 2.78 13.22 -3.44
N LEU A 95 3.33 14.17 -4.19
CA LEU A 95 3.54 15.53 -3.76
C LEU A 95 2.61 16.45 -4.57
N HIS A 96 3.18 17.31 -5.40
CA HIS A 96 2.46 18.43 -6.00
C HIS A 96 1.59 18.06 -7.21
N LYS A 97 1.72 16.85 -7.78
CA LYS A 97 0.83 16.38 -8.86
C LYS A 97 -0.42 15.64 -8.31
N ALA A 98 -0.50 15.41 -7.00
CA ALA A 98 -1.58 14.66 -6.39
C ALA A 98 -2.92 15.41 -6.48
N ASP A 99 -3.96 14.73 -6.94
CA ASP A 99 -5.36 15.16 -6.84
C ASP A 99 -5.98 14.59 -5.55
N PRO A 100 -6.61 15.41 -4.68
CA PRO A 100 -7.25 14.95 -3.44
C PRO A 100 -8.45 14.01 -3.68
N ARG A 101 -9.02 13.97 -4.89
CA ARG A 101 -10.11 13.06 -5.26
C ARG A 101 -9.61 11.69 -5.68
N ALA A 102 -8.33 11.56 -6.01
CA ALA A 102 -7.77 10.30 -6.46
C ALA A 102 -7.69 9.31 -5.31
N PHE A 103 -7.96 8.04 -5.60
CA PHE A 103 -7.72 6.98 -4.63
C PHE A 103 -6.23 6.64 -4.62
N MET A 104 -5.59 6.84 -3.47
CA MET A 104 -4.15 6.66 -3.31
C MET A 104 -3.83 5.50 -2.36
N LEU A 105 -3.47 4.35 -2.93
CA LEU A 105 -2.79 3.28 -2.19
C LEU A 105 -1.29 3.60 -2.11
N LEU A 106 -0.95 4.55 -1.23
CA LEU A 106 0.40 5.01 -1.04
C LEU A 106 1.14 4.19 0.02
N ARG A 107 2.29 3.61 -0.34
CA ARG A 107 3.25 3.01 0.60
C ARG A 107 4.62 3.64 0.42
N ALA A 108 5.04 4.47 1.38
CA ALA A 108 6.25 5.30 1.27
C ALA A 108 7.53 4.49 1.04
N TYR A 109 7.60 3.27 1.55
CA TYR A 109 8.75 2.36 1.41
C TYR A 109 8.80 1.61 0.07
N ILE A 110 7.83 1.81 -0.83
CA ILE A 110 7.86 1.29 -2.19
C ILE A 110 8.14 2.47 -3.11
N PRO A 111 9.22 2.44 -3.91
CA PRO A 111 9.60 3.57 -4.75
C PRO A 111 8.73 3.69 -6.00
N THR A 112 8.31 2.57 -6.57
CA THR A 112 7.54 2.50 -7.82
C THR A 112 6.03 2.50 -7.59
N ALA A 113 5.28 2.90 -8.62
CA ALA A 113 3.83 2.87 -8.59
C ALA A 113 3.24 2.69 -9.99
N VAL A 114 1.95 2.42 -10.03
CA VAL A 114 1.13 2.42 -11.24
C VAL A 114 0.01 3.42 -11.04
N ARG A 115 -0.24 4.26 -12.05
CA ARG A 115 -1.39 5.16 -12.11
C ARG A 115 -2.38 4.62 -13.13
N VAL A 116 -3.64 4.44 -12.73
CA VAL A 116 -4.70 3.96 -13.63
C VAL A 116 -5.85 4.96 -13.62
N PRO A 117 -6.16 5.64 -14.74
CA PRO A 117 -7.32 6.52 -14.84
C PRO A 117 -8.62 5.73 -14.62
N VAL A 118 -9.58 6.33 -13.95
CA VAL A 118 -10.93 5.78 -13.84
C VAL A 118 -11.77 6.44 -14.94
N THR A 119 -12.44 5.62 -15.76
CA THR A 119 -13.20 6.06 -16.93
C THR A 119 -14.72 6.05 -16.68
N ASP A 120 -15.17 5.62 -15.50
CA ASP A 120 -16.58 5.63 -15.12
C ASP A 120 -17.07 7.08 -14.89
N PRO A 121 -18.05 7.58 -15.68
CA PRO A 121 -18.56 8.94 -15.51
C PRO A 121 -19.35 9.15 -14.22
N ALA A 122 -19.81 8.08 -13.56
CA ALA A 122 -20.51 8.16 -12.28
C ALA A 122 -19.55 8.22 -11.07
N ASP A 123 -18.28 7.86 -11.25
CA ASP A 123 -17.27 7.89 -10.19
C ASP A 123 -16.55 9.25 -10.16
N PRO A 124 -16.58 10.00 -9.05
CA PRO A 124 -15.82 11.23 -8.92
C PRO A 124 -14.29 11.00 -8.83
N THR A 125 -13.82 9.78 -8.69
CA THR A 125 -12.39 9.44 -8.58
C THR A 125 -11.73 9.56 -9.96
N PRO A 126 -10.74 10.47 -10.17
CA PRO A 126 -10.14 10.65 -11.48
C PRO A 126 -9.16 9.53 -11.86
N TYR A 127 -8.42 9.00 -10.88
CA TYR A 127 -7.44 7.94 -11.08
C TYR A 127 -7.15 7.18 -9.77
N LEU A 128 -6.62 5.97 -9.93
CA LEU A 128 -6.03 5.14 -8.90
C LEU A 128 -4.52 5.32 -8.93
N TYR A 129 -3.90 5.60 -7.77
CA TYR A 129 -2.45 5.52 -7.58
C TYR A 129 -2.14 4.30 -6.72
N LEU A 130 -1.38 3.34 -7.25
CA LEU A 130 -1.09 2.08 -6.59
C LEU A 130 0.42 1.89 -6.41
N SER A 131 0.90 1.89 -5.17
CA SER A 131 2.29 1.54 -4.88
C SER A 131 2.49 0.03 -5.07
N THR A 132 3.42 -0.36 -5.95
CA THR A 132 3.68 -1.77 -6.28
C THR A 132 5.16 -1.98 -6.57
N ARG A 133 5.70 -3.14 -6.19
CA ARG A 133 7.08 -3.54 -6.51
C ARG A 133 7.19 -4.15 -7.91
N GLU A 134 6.08 -4.58 -8.50
CA GLU A 134 6.03 -5.25 -9.80
C GLU A 134 5.07 -4.51 -10.75
N PRO A 135 5.33 -3.23 -11.10
CA PRO A 135 4.39 -2.38 -11.82
C PRO A 135 3.98 -2.93 -13.19
N ARG A 136 4.92 -3.54 -13.93
CA ARG A 136 4.65 -4.18 -15.23
C ARG A 136 3.65 -5.34 -15.07
N ARG A 137 3.92 -6.23 -14.12
CA ARG A 137 3.08 -7.41 -13.89
C ARG A 137 1.66 -7.03 -13.43
N LEU A 138 1.52 -5.95 -12.68
CA LEU A 138 0.20 -5.42 -12.29
C LEU A 138 -0.58 -4.92 -13.52
N LEU A 139 0.05 -4.15 -14.41
CA LEU A 139 -0.60 -3.68 -15.64
C LEU A 139 -0.96 -4.85 -16.56
N ASP A 140 -0.03 -5.78 -16.79
CA ASP A 140 -0.28 -6.97 -17.62
C ASP A 140 -1.50 -7.76 -17.09
N ALA A 141 -1.65 -7.86 -15.76
CA ALA A 141 -2.78 -8.52 -15.14
C ALA A 141 -4.10 -7.76 -15.32
N ILE A 142 -4.09 -6.42 -15.25
CA ILE A 142 -5.26 -5.58 -15.50
C ILE A 142 -5.68 -5.71 -16.97
N GLU A 143 -4.73 -5.67 -17.89
CA GLU A 143 -4.97 -5.82 -19.34
C GLU A 143 -5.55 -7.19 -19.68
N ALA A 144 -4.93 -8.26 -19.20
CA ALA A 144 -5.43 -9.62 -19.42
C ALA A 144 -6.83 -9.84 -18.82
N ALA A 145 -7.13 -9.21 -17.69
CA ALA A 145 -8.46 -9.25 -17.10
C ALA A 145 -9.49 -8.50 -17.96
N ARG A 146 -9.10 -7.37 -18.56
CA ARG A 146 -9.95 -6.55 -19.43
C ARG A 146 -10.27 -7.25 -20.76
N GLU A 147 -9.32 -7.94 -21.37
CA GLU A 147 -9.58 -8.75 -22.58
C GLU A 147 -10.62 -9.86 -22.35
N THR A 148 -10.68 -10.38 -21.14
CA THR A 148 -11.59 -11.49 -20.79
C THR A 148 -12.96 -10.99 -20.28
N SER A 149 -13.07 -9.72 -19.89
CA SER A 149 -14.31 -9.09 -19.45
C SER A 149 -14.95 -8.34 -20.62
N PRO A 150 -15.95 -8.92 -21.32
CA PRO A 150 -16.62 -8.22 -22.40
C PRO A 150 -17.23 -6.92 -21.85
N ALA A 151 -16.99 -5.81 -22.53
CA ALA A 151 -17.72 -4.56 -22.28
C ALA A 151 -19.21 -4.86 -22.46
N ALA A 152 -19.96 -4.77 -21.36
CA ALA A 152 -21.41 -4.92 -21.34
C ALA A 152 -22.08 -3.66 -21.89
#